data_AF-A0A0F9IC04-F1
#
_entry.id   AF-A0A0F9IC04-F1
#
_cell.length_a   1.000
_cell.length_b   1.000
_cell.length_c   1.000
_cell.angle_alpha   90.00
_cell.angle_beta   90.00
_cell.angle_gamma   90.00
#
_symmetry.space_group_name_H-M   'P 1'
#
loop_
_entity.id
_entity.type
_entity.pdbx_description
1 polymer ?
#
loop_
_entity_poly.entity_id
_entity_poly.type
_entity_poly.pdbx_seq_one_letter_code
_entity_poly.pdbx_strand_id
1 'polypeptide(L)' 'MIPKEICPKHKKPRIYSYNSIHYCKNCLDELFKAICKAEEILYEKT' A
#
# COMPACT_ATOMS: atom_id res chain seq x y z
N MET A 1 -2.07 -1.77 -25.29
CA MET A 1 -2.94 -1.91 -24.10
C MET A 1 -2.10 -2.53 -23.01
N ILE A 2 -1.76 -1.79 -21.95
CA ILE A 2 -1.05 -2.36 -20.80
C ILE A 2 -2.04 -3.30 -20.13
N PRO A 3 -1.71 -4.60 -19.93
CA PRO A 3 -2.63 -5.51 -19.25
C PRO A 3 -2.98 -4.91 -17.89
N LYS A 4 -4.28 -4.83 -17.60
CA LYS A 4 -4.77 -4.40 -16.28
C LYS A 4 -4.37 -5.49 -15.29
N GLU A 5 -3.13 -5.48 -14.86
CA GLU A 5 -2.65 -6.37 -13.82
C GLU A 5 -3.48 -6.09 -12.56
N ILE A 6 -4.09 -7.14 -12.07
CA ILE A 6 -4.99 -7.06 -10.93
C ILE A 6 -4.16 -7.40 -9.70
N CYS A 7 -4.26 -6.60 -8.65
CA CYS A 7 -3.66 -6.93 -7.37
C CYS A 7 -4.25 -8.27 -6.87
N PRO A 8 -3.40 -9.26 -6.55
CA PRO A 8 -3.86 -10.61 -6.18
C PRO A 8 -4.69 -10.61 -4.89
N LYS A 9 -4.41 -9.68 -3.96
CA LYS A 9 -5.08 -9.59 -2.66
C LYS A 9 -6.50 -9.03 -2.76
N HIS A 10 -6.69 -7.98 -3.54
CA HIS A 10 -7.94 -7.19 -3.53
C HIS A 10 -8.74 -7.29 -4.82
N LYS A 11 -8.24 -7.99 -5.85
CA LYS A 11 -8.85 -8.07 -7.19
C LYS A 11 -9.14 -6.69 -7.83
N LYS A 12 -8.36 -5.67 -7.45
CA LYS A 12 -8.46 -4.29 -7.95
C LYS A 12 -7.31 -3.97 -8.91
N PRO A 13 -7.44 -2.96 -9.79
CA PRO A 13 -6.36 -2.52 -10.66
C PRO A 13 -5.09 -2.22 -9.85
N ARG A 14 -3.96 -2.77 -10.31
CA ARG A 14 -2.63 -2.37 -9.85
C ARG A 14 -2.45 -0.88 -10.13
N ILE A 15 -1.94 -0.16 -9.13
CA ILE A 15 -1.58 1.26 -9.26
C ILE A 15 -0.10 1.50 -8.98
N TYR A 16 0.55 0.58 -8.26
CA TYR A 16 1.93 0.72 -7.85
C TYR A 16 2.61 -0.64 -7.75
N SER A 17 3.93 -0.68 -7.95
CA SER A 17 4.72 -1.87 -7.64
C SER A 17 6.07 -1.50 -7.12
N TYR A 18 6.50 -2.29 -6.15
CA TYR A 18 7.77 -2.14 -5.48
C TYR A 18 8.31 -3.51 -5.16
N ASN A 19 9.58 -3.75 -5.46
CA ASN A 19 10.26 -5.02 -5.21
C ASN A 19 9.48 -6.25 -5.69
N SER A 20 8.98 -6.21 -6.93
CA SER A 20 8.14 -7.26 -7.54
C SER A 20 6.81 -7.55 -6.84
N ILE A 21 6.38 -6.72 -5.88
CA ILE A 21 5.07 -6.80 -5.23
C ILE A 21 4.13 -5.79 -5.90
N HIS A 22 2.92 -6.24 -6.25
CA HIS A 22 1.88 -5.42 -6.89
C HIS A 22 0.86 -4.91 -5.88
N TYR A 23 0.75 -3.58 -5.79
CA TYR A 23 -0.13 -2.88 -4.86
C TYR A 23 -1.30 -2.23 -5.62
N CYS A 24 -2.51 -2.42 -5.11
CA CYS A 24 -3.65 -1.59 -5.45
C CYS A 24 -3.82 -0.46 -4.42
N LYS A 25 -4.77 0.45 -4.67
CA LYS A 25 -5.12 1.54 -3.74
C LYS A 25 -5.30 1.06 -2.31
N ASN A 26 -6.07 0.01 -2.10
CA ASN A 26 -6.31 -0.54 -0.76
C ASN A 26 -5.02 -1.04 -0.08
N CYS A 27 -4.12 -1.70 -0.81
CA CYS A 27 -2.85 -2.13 -0.21
C CYS A 27 -2.02 -0.94 0.27
N LEU A 28 -2.01 0.16 -0.50
CA LEU A 28 -1.28 1.36 -0.11
C LEU A 28 -1.95 2.06 1.07
N ASP A 29 -3.28 2.21 1.06
CA ASP A 29 -4.06 2.77 2.18
C ASP A 29 -3.75 2.03 3.50
N GLU A 30 -3.70 0.69 3.49
CA GLU A 30 -3.32 -0.10 4.67
C GLU A 30 -1.88 0.18 5.13
N LEU A 31 -0.94 0.26 4.18
CA LEU A 31 0.48 0.56 4.43
C LEU A 31 0.67 1.95 5.05
N PHE A 32 0.06 2.98 4.44
CA PHE A 32 0.13 4.35 4.94
C PHE A 32 -0.52 4.46 6.32
N LYS A 33 -1.65 3.79 6.56
CA LYS A 33 -2.27 3.76 7.89
C LYS A 33 -1.36 3.15 8.95
N ALA A 34 -0.59 2.12 8.60
CA ALA A 34 0.38 1.54 9.52
C ALA A 34 1.57 2.47 9.78
N ILE A 35 2.07 3.16 8.73
CA ILE A 35 3.16 4.13 8.84
C ILE A 35 2.74 5.32 9.70
N CYS A 36 1.59 5.95 9.42
CA CYS A 36 1.09 7.09 10.20
C CYS A 36 0.93 6.72 11.69
N LYS A 37 0.38 5.54 12.00
CA LYS A 37 0.29 5.06 13.38
C LYS A 37 1.66 4.89 14.04
N ALA A 38 2.66 4.41 13.29
CA ALA A 38 4.01 4.27 13.81
C ALA A 38 4.66 5.63 14.07
N GLU A 39 4.42 6.62 13.21
CA GLU A 39 4.90 8.00 13.40
C GLU A 39 4.26 8.67 14.62
N GLU A 40 2.96 8.51 14.86
CA GLU A 40 2.28 9.02 16.05
C GLU A 40 2.93 8.49 17.35
N ILE A 41 3.22 7.18 17.39
CA ILE A 41 3.87 6.54 18.54
C ILE A 41 5.30 7.07 18.77
N LEU A 42 6.02 7.41 17.71
CA LEU A 42 7.38 7.93 17.80
C LEU A 42 7.40 9.38 18.31
N TYR A 43 6.44 10.21 17.88
CA TYR A 43 6.34 11.61 18.28
C TYR A 43 5.81 11.79 19.71
N GLU A 44 4.93 10.91 20.21
CA GLU A 44 4.48 10.97 21.62
C GLU A 44 5.59 10.59 22.63
N LYS A 45 6.73 10.07 22.15
CA LYS A 45 7.86 9.64 22.99
C LYS A 45 9.06 10.61 23.00
N THR A 46 8.97 11.73 22.30
CA THR A 46 9.99 12.80 22.26
C THR A 46 9.48 14.08 22.90
#